data_AF-A0A972JY46-F1
#
_entry.id   AF-A0A972JY46-F1
#
_cell.length_a   1.000
_cell.length_b   1.000
_cell.length_c   1.000
_cell.angle_alpha   90.00
_cell.angle_beta   90.00
_cell.angle_gamma   90.00
#
_symmetry.space_group_name_H-M   'P 1'
#
loop_
_entity.id
_entity.type
_entity.pdbx_description
1 polymer ?
#
loop_
_entity_poly.entity_id
_entity_poly.type
_entity_poly.pdbx_seq_one_letter_code
_entity_poly.pdbx_strand_id
1 'polypeptide(L)'
;MSYNVDEALDQVFTTGLVESDQHDILRQLDAELQQQIQARVMVLGTDASEPWVLGGEQAGGFGSMAHRFLTFYTKSLHREICDAQTAMLKQQYRTMLGGPNLREQTKALTPIVMSVIGAGASLMNPSIIAVLVAIWMLRVGLDHWCAAPQQTPLQLGD
;
A
#
# COMPACT_ATOMS: atom_id res chain seq x y z
N MET A 1 21.16 -2.12 -0.23
CA MET A 1 20.75 -0.77 0.16
C MET A 1 19.68 -0.91 1.24
N SER A 2 19.93 -0.40 2.44
CA SER A 2 18.89 -0.35 3.47
C SER A 2 17.91 0.74 3.08
N TYR A 3 16.72 0.37 2.63
CA TYR A 3 15.66 1.35 2.40
C TYR A 3 15.29 1.97 3.76
N ASN A 4 15.56 3.26 3.93
CA ASN A 4 15.46 3.90 5.24
C ASN A 4 14.01 4.25 5.54
N VAL A 5 13.32 3.34 6.22
CA VAL A 5 11.94 3.52 6.68
C VAL A 5 11.81 4.76 7.58
N ASP A 6 12.84 5.09 8.38
CA ASP A 6 12.79 6.26 9.25
C ASP A 6 12.83 7.57 8.47
N GLU A 7 13.64 7.67 7.41
CA GLU A 7 13.63 8.83 6.50
C GLU A 7 12.29 8.96 5.75
N ALA A 8 11.74 7.86 5.26
CA ALA A 8 10.44 7.86 4.58
C ALA A 8 9.31 8.29 5.53
N LEU A 9 9.35 7.82 6.78
CA LEU A 9 8.44 8.27 7.84
C LEU A 9 8.61 9.76 8.10
N ASP A 10 9.84 10.25 8.30
CA ASP A 10 10.07 11.67 8.55
C ASP A 10 9.57 12.54 7.38
N GLN A 11 9.82 12.13 6.14
CA GLN A 11 9.34 12.84 4.97
C GLN A 11 7.80 12.94 4.95
N VAL A 12 7.10 11.82 5.10
CA VAL A 12 5.63 11.78 5.04
C VAL A 12 4.98 12.47 6.26
N PHE A 13 5.61 12.38 7.43
CA PHE A 13 5.13 13.05 8.64
C PHE A 13 5.35 14.57 8.59
N THR A 14 6.43 15.02 7.95
CA THR A 14 6.72 16.46 7.79
C THR A 14 5.80 17.12 6.77
N THR A 15 5.30 16.39 5.76
CA THR A 15 4.37 16.93 4.75
C THR A 15 2.93 17.06 5.25
N GLY A 16 2.62 16.69 6.49
CA GLY A 16 1.29 16.82 7.08
C GLY A 16 0.27 15.75 6.64
N LEU A 17 0.68 14.78 5.83
CA LEU A 17 -0.19 13.70 5.31
C LEU A 17 -0.78 12.82 6.41
N VAL A 18 -0.19 12.88 7.59
CA VAL A 18 -0.62 12.18 8.80
C VAL A 18 -1.98 12.68 9.26
N GLU A 19 -2.31 13.96 9.05
CA GLU A 19 -3.59 14.57 9.43
C GLU A 19 -4.60 14.55 8.29
N SER A 20 -4.13 14.39 7.06
CA SER A 20 -4.94 14.33 5.85
C SER A 20 -5.96 13.19 5.82
N ASP A 21 -6.97 13.37 4.97
CA ASP A 21 -7.96 12.33 4.70
C ASP A 21 -7.40 11.22 3.79
N GLN A 22 -8.20 10.17 3.60
CA GLN A 22 -7.81 9.05 2.74
C GLN A 22 -7.57 9.48 1.28
N HIS A 23 -8.28 10.49 0.78
CA HIS A 23 -8.19 10.92 -0.61
C HIS A 23 -6.86 11.63 -0.90
N ASP A 24 -6.40 12.47 0.02
CA ASP A 24 -5.11 13.15 -0.08
C ASP A 24 -3.93 12.15 0.02
N ILE A 25 -4.05 11.13 0.88
CA ILE A 25 -3.04 10.04 0.93
C ILE A 25 -2.98 9.29 -0.40
N LEU A 26 -4.14 8.98 -0.99
CA LEU A 26 -4.21 8.33 -2.31
C LEU A 26 -3.62 9.22 -3.42
N ARG A 27 -3.85 10.54 -3.37
CA ARG A 27 -3.27 11.49 -4.32
C ARG A 27 -1.75 11.54 -4.21
N GLN A 28 -1.20 11.53 -2.99
CA GLN A 28 0.26 11.46 -2.82
C GLN A 28 0.80 10.12 -3.33
N LEU A 29 0.12 9.01 -3.02
CA LEU A 29 0.51 7.69 -3.48
C LEU A 29 0.53 7.62 -5.02
N ASP A 30 -0.45 8.22 -5.69
CA ASP A 30 -0.48 8.36 -7.15
C ASP A 30 0.76 9.10 -7.68
N ALA A 31 1.10 10.23 -7.07
CA ALA A 31 2.25 11.04 -7.49
C ALA A 31 3.57 10.27 -7.33
N GLU A 32 3.77 9.59 -6.20
CA GLU A 32 4.96 8.80 -5.94
C GLU A 32 5.07 7.60 -6.89
N LEU A 33 3.97 6.87 -7.14
CA LEU A 33 3.95 5.76 -8.10
C LEU A 33 4.29 6.26 -9.51
N GLN A 34 3.70 7.39 -9.93
CA GLN A 34 3.98 7.98 -11.23
C GLN A 34 5.45 8.40 -11.37
N GLN A 35 6.01 9.07 -10.36
CA GLN A 35 7.41 9.49 -10.36
C GLN A 35 8.35 8.28 -10.47
N GLN A 36 8.04 7.19 -9.76
CA GLN A 36 8.84 5.98 -9.79
C GLN A 36 8.77 5.27 -11.14
N ILE A 37 7.59 5.19 -11.76
CA ILE A 37 7.42 4.62 -13.10
C ILE A 37 8.20 5.44 -14.12
N GLN A 38 8.04 6.77 -14.12
CA GLN A 38 8.77 7.65 -15.03
C GLN A 38 10.28 7.50 -14.88
N ALA A 39 10.76 7.46 -13.65
CA ALA A 39 12.18 7.32 -13.39
C ALA A 39 12.71 5.93 -13.76
N ARG A 40 11.91 4.87 -13.59
CA ARG A 40 12.25 3.52 -14.07
C ARG A 40 12.36 3.47 -15.60
N VAL A 41 11.43 4.08 -16.32
CA VAL A 41 11.47 4.18 -17.79
C VAL A 41 12.73 4.93 -18.24
N MET A 42 13.04 6.06 -17.58
CA MET A 42 14.24 6.85 -17.91
C MET A 42 15.56 6.11 -17.62
N VAL A 43 15.65 5.38 -16.50
CA VAL A 43 16.90 4.75 -16.06
C VAL A 43 17.15 3.40 -16.71
N LEU A 44 16.11 2.57 -16.84
CA LEU A 44 16.26 1.18 -17.26
C LEU A 44 15.82 0.93 -18.70
N GLY A 45 15.12 1.86 -19.34
CA GLY A 45 14.59 1.68 -20.70
C GLY A 45 13.72 0.43 -20.86
N THR A 46 13.11 -0.06 -19.78
CA THR A 46 12.42 -1.35 -19.73
C THR A 46 10.92 -1.19 -19.94
N ASP A 47 10.36 -1.99 -20.85
CA ASP A 47 8.91 -2.17 -21.09
C ASP A 47 8.23 -3.07 -20.06
N ALA A 48 8.95 -3.65 -19.11
CA ALA A 48 8.40 -4.56 -18.10
C ALA A 48 7.66 -3.79 -16.99
N SER A 49 6.58 -3.09 -17.35
CA SER A 49 5.67 -2.48 -16.40
C SER A 49 4.99 -3.57 -15.56
N GLU A 50 4.98 -3.40 -14.23
CA GLU A 50 4.21 -4.28 -13.34
C GLU A 50 2.76 -4.38 -13.82
N PRO A 51 2.07 -5.52 -13.62
CA PRO A 51 0.73 -5.72 -14.17
C PRO A 51 -0.24 -4.59 -13.84
N TRP A 52 -0.19 -4.06 -12.62
CA TRP A 52 -1.08 -2.99 -12.14
C TRP A 52 -0.91 -1.64 -12.85
N VAL A 53 0.22 -1.41 -13.53
CA VAL A 53 0.50 -0.16 -14.25
C VAL A 53 -0.38 -0.03 -15.51
N LEU A 54 -0.64 -1.16 -16.17
CA LEU A 54 -1.37 -1.20 -17.45
C LEU A 54 -2.89 -1.10 -17.24
N GLY A 55 -3.39 -1.44 -16.04
CA GLY A 55 -4.82 -1.50 -15.75
C GLY A 55 -5.54 -2.67 -16.41
N GLY A 56 -6.83 -2.81 -16.12
CA GLY A 56 -7.65 -3.95 -16.50
C GLY A 56 -7.89 -4.91 -15.33
N GLU A 57 -8.81 -5.87 -15.49
CA GLU A 57 -9.32 -6.69 -14.38
C GLU A 57 -8.23 -7.50 -13.67
N GLN A 58 -7.23 -8.01 -14.41
CA GLN A 58 -6.10 -8.75 -13.85
C GLN A 58 -5.02 -7.85 -13.23
N ALA A 59 -5.14 -6.54 -13.40
CA ALA A 59 -4.18 -5.50 -13.06
C ALA A 59 -4.72 -4.52 -12.01
N GLY A 60 -5.67 -4.97 -11.17
CA GLY A 60 -6.28 -4.11 -10.15
C GLY A 60 -7.37 -3.17 -10.67
N GLY A 61 -7.89 -3.42 -11.87
CA GLY A 61 -9.04 -2.72 -12.45
C GLY A 61 -8.66 -1.44 -13.20
N PHE A 62 -9.64 -0.54 -13.29
CA PHE A 62 -9.51 0.77 -13.92
C PHE A 62 -9.53 1.86 -12.84
N GLY A 63 -8.87 3.00 -13.11
CA GLY A 63 -8.81 4.13 -12.18
C GLY A 63 -7.41 4.70 -12.05
N SER A 64 -7.19 5.46 -10.98
CA SER A 64 -5.88 6.03 -10.70
C SER A 64 -4.82 4.94 -10.43
N MET A 65 -3.54 5.30 -10.51
CA MET A 65 -2.45 4.33 -10.25
C MET A 65 -2.51 3.81 -8.81
N ALA A 66 -2.76 4.66 -7.83
CA ALA A 66 -2.95 4.30 -6.43
C ALA A 66 -4.10 3.32 -6.26
N HIS A 67 -5.24 3.55 -6.91
CA HIS A 67 -6.37 2.62 -6.84
C HIS A 67 -6.01 1.25 -7.43
N ARG A 68 -5.44 1.23 -8.64
CA ARG A 68 -5.02 -0.02 -9.30
C ARG A 68 -3.97 -0.77 -8.49
N PHE A 69 -2.99 -0.04 -7.96
CA PHE A 69 -1.95 -0.56 -7.09
C PHE A 69 -2.52 -1.22 -5.84
N LEU A 70 -3.37 -0.50 -5.11
CA LEU A 70 -3.99 -1.02 -3.88
C LEU A 70 -4.88 -2.21 -4.20
N THR A 71 -5.73 -2.15 -5.23
CA THR A 71 -6.59 -3.26 -5.63
C THR A 71 -5.77 -4.50 -6.02
N PHE A 72 -4.68 -4.32 -6.75
CA PHE A 72 -3.79 -5.41 -7.15
C PHE A 72 -3.14 -6.11 -5.95
N TYR A 73 -2.62 -5.33 -4.99
CA TYR A 73 -1.97 -5.88 -3.80
C TYR A 73 -2.95 -6.20 -2.65
N THR A 74 -4.23 -5.83 -2.74
CA THR A 74 -5.23 -5.99 -1.66
C THR A 74 -5.30 -7.42 -1.18
N LYS A 75 -5.40 -8.41 -2.08
CA LYS A 75 -5.49 -9.83 -1.68
C LYS A 75 -4.25 -10.29 -0.92
N SER A 76 -3.06 -9.89 -1.37
CA SER A 76 -1.80 -10.26 -0.73
C SER A 76 -1.64 -9.57 0.63
N LEU A 77 -1.95 -8.27 0.72
CA LEU A 77 -1.92 -7.51 1.97
C LEU A 77 -2.92 -8.09 2.97
N HIS A 78 -4.12 -8.44 2.52
CA HIS A 78 -5.15 -9.00 3.38
C HIS A 78 -4.80 -10.41 3.87
N ARG A 79 -4.18 -11.25 3.03
CA ARG A 79 -3.65 -12.56 3.46
C ARG A 79 -2.52 -12.42 4.48
N GLU A 80 -1.70 -11.39 4.32
CA GLU A 80 -0.59 -11.14 5.23
C GLU A 80 -1.08 -10.59 6.58
N ILE A 81 -2.03 -9.66 6.57
CA ILE A 81 -2.43 -8.88 7.75
C ILE A 81 -3.65 -9.47 8.49
N CYS A 82 -4.61 -10.01 7.75
CA CYS A 82 -5.85 -10.52 8.32
C CYS A 82 -5.84 -12.03 8.52
N ASP A 83 -6.59 -12.48 9.52
CA ASP A 83 -6.84 -13.88 9.82
C ASP A 83 -8.06 -14.36 9.00
N ALA A 84 -7.83 -15.36 8.15
CA ALA A 84 -8.85 -15.88 7.24
C ALA A 84 -9.97 -16.66 7.93
N GLN A 85 -9.75 -17.15 9.15
CA GLN A 85 -10.77 -17.92 9.89
C GLN A 85 -11.69 -17.01 10.69
N THR A 86 -11.13 -15.92 11.24
CA THR A 86 -11.86 -15.03 12.14
C THR A 86 -12.32 -13.73 11.49
N ALA A 87 -11.90 -13.43 10.26
CA ALA A 87 -12.17 -12.17 9.56
C ALA A 87 -11.77 -10.94 10.39
N MET A 88 -10.65 -11.05 11.11
CA MET A 88 -10.11 -10.00 11.95
C MET A 88 -8.61 -9.83 11.69
N LEU A 89 -8.01 -8.77 12.24
CA LEU A 89 -6.56 -8.58 12.25
C LEU A 89 -5.86 -9.76 12.96
N LYS A 90 -4.76 -10.29 12.40
CA LYS A 90 -3.97 -11.34 13.07
C LYS A 90 -3.48 -10.87 14.43
N GLN A 91 -3.44 -11.78 15.40
CA GLN A 91 -3.12 -11.44 16.80
C GLN A 91 -1.79 -10.70 16.95
N GLN A 92 -0.77 -11.09 16.18
CA GLN A 92 0.55 -10.42 16.21
C GLN A 92 0.47 -8.93 15.89
N TYR A 93 -0.42 -8.52 14.99
CA TYR A 93 -0.57 -7.12 14.59
C TYR A 93 -1.45 -6.33 15.55
N ARG A 94 -2.44 -6.96 16.22
CA ARG A 94 -3.24 -6.27 17.26
C ARG A 94 -2.36 -5.76 18.39
N THR A 95 -1.43 -6.59 18.85
CA THR A 95 -0.51 -6.20 19.93
C THR A 95 0.44 -5.09 19.49
N MET A 96 0.91 -5.12 18.24
CA MET A 96 1.81 -4.09 17.70
C MET A 96 1.10 -2.77 17.39
N LEU A 97 -0.19 -2.80 17.05
CA LEU A 97 -0.95 -1.62 16.61
C LEU A 97 -1.86 -1.01 17.68
N GLY A 98 -1.94 -1.62 18.88
CA GLY A 98 -2.81 -1.19 19.97
C GLY A 98 -2.39 0.09 20.71
N GLY A 99 -1.24 0.69 20.38
CA GLY A 99 -0.79 1.96 20.98
C GLY A 99 -1.45 3.19 20.34
N PRO A 100 -1.47 4.37 20.99
CA PRO A 100 -2.11 5.58 20.43
C PRO A 100 -1.24 6.30 19.37
N ASN A 101 0.03 5.91 19.22
CA ASN A 101 0.99 6.62 18.39
C ASN A 101 0.95 6.14 16.93
N LEU A 102 0.33 6.94 16.06
CA LEU A 102 0.22 6.67 14.62
C LEU A 102 1.60 6.48 13.94
N ARG A 103 2.63 7.19 14.39
CA ARG A 103 3.98 7.05 13.84
C ARG A 103 4.57 5.68 14.12
N GLU A 104 4.43 5.20 15.36
CA GLU A 104 4.89 3.87 15.75
C GLU A 104 4.09 2.77 15.05
N GLN A 105 2.77 2.93 14.94
CA GLN A 105 1.93 2.01 14.19
C GLN A 105 2.34 1.94 12.72
N THR A 106 2.57 3.09 12.08
CA THR A 106 3.01 3.17 10.68
C THR A 106 4.38 2.52 10.52
N LYS A 107 5.32 2.80 11.44
CA LYS A 107 6.65 2.18 11.47
C LYS A 107 6.58 0.66 11.60
N ALA A 108 5.68 0.14 12.44
CA ALA A 108 5.48 -1.29 12.59
C ALA A 108 4.85 -1.94 11.36
N LEU A 109 3.94 -1.22 10.68
CA LEU A 109 3.22 -1.74 9.50
C LEU A 109 4.06 -1.70 8.22
N THR A 110 4.96 -0.71 8.09
CA THR A 110 5.75 -0.47 6.87
C THR A 110 6.55 -1.71 6.41
N PRO A 111 7.31 -2.43 7.26
CA PRO A 111 8.05 -3.63 6.82
C PRO A 111 7.15 -4.74 6.28
N ILE A 112 5.94 -4.88 6.83
CA ILE A 112 4.96 -5.89 6.38
C ILE A 112 4.47 -5.52 4.99
N VAL A 113 4.07 -4.26 4.81
CA VAL A 113 3.65 -3.71 3.52
C VAL A 113 4.77 -3.86 2.48
N MET A 114 6.02 -3.54 2.84
CA MET A 114 7.19 -3.75 1.97
C MET A 114 7.40 -5.22 1.60
N SER A 115 7.22 -6.15 2.54
CA SER A 115 7.39 -7.58 2.26
C SER A 115 6.36 -8.13 1.28
N VAL A 116 5.14 -7.58 1.29
CA VAL A 116 4.05 -7.98 0.39
C VAL A 116 4.21 -7.36 -1.00
N ILE A 117 4.52 -6.07 -1.04
CA ILE A 117 4.67 -5.29 -2.27
C ILE A 117 5.97 -5.71 -3.01
N GLY A 118 6.99 -6.12 -2.24
CA GLY A 118 8.28 -6.55 -2.75
C GLY A 118 9.08 -5.42 -3.40
N ALA A 119 10.29 -5.76 -3.87
CA ALA A 119 11.16 -4.82 -4.59
C ALA A 119 10.70 -4.56 -6.05
N GLY A 120 9.77 -5.37 -6.58
CA GLY A 120 9.27 -5.24 -7.96
C GLY A 120 8.40 -4.01 -8.16
N ALA A 121 7.55 -3.68 -7.18
CA ALA A 121 6.69 -2.52 -7.22
C ALA A 121 7.42 -1.16 -7.21
N SER A 122 8.62 -1.12 -6.64
CA SER A 122 9.43 0.09 -6.56
C SER A 122 10.91 -0.26 -6.41
N LEU A 123 11.67 0.00 -7.47
CA LEU A 123 13.13 -0.19 -7.48
C LEU A 123 13.89 0.97 -6.81
N MET A 124 13.25 2.13 -6.65
CA MET A 124 13.94 3.37 -6.27
C MET A 124 13.59 3.84 -4.86
N ASN A 125 12.32 3.78 -4.44
CA ASN A 125 11.94 4.18 -3.09
C ASN A 125 10.70 3.40 -2.58
N PRO A 126 10.83 2.09 -2.35
CA PRO A 126 9.74 1.25 -1.85
C PRO A 126 9.28 1.67 -0.45
N SER A 127 10.14 2.33 0.34
CA SER A 127 9.80 2.76 1.70
C SER A 127 8.75 3.85 1.73
N ILE A 128 8.82 4.87 0.86
CA ILE A 128 7.78 5.92 0.82
C ILE A 128 6.42 5.33 0.43
N ILE A 129 6.37 4.50 -0.61
CA ILE A 129 5.15 3.80 -1.03
C ILE A 129 4.59 2.97 0.12
N ALA A 130 5.44 2.21 0.80
CA ALA A 130 5.00 1.38 1.91
C ALA A 130 4.50 2.20 3.12
N VAL A 131 5.13 3.34 3.42
CA VAL A 131 4.66 4.26 4.46
C VAL A 131 3.30 4.84 4.10
N LEU A 132 3.11 5.30 2.86
CA LEU A 132 1.82 5.86 2.41
C LEU A 132 0.70 4.81 2.45
N VAL A 133 0.99 3.60 1.99
CA VAL A 133 0.04 2.47 2.08
C VAL A 133 -0.24 2.14 3.54
N ALA A 134 0.76 2.09 4.42
CA ALA A 134 0.56 1.84 5.84
C ALA A 134 -0.34 2.89 6.49
N ILE A 135 -0.12 4.19 6.24
CA ILE A 135 -0.98 5.27 6.73
C ILE A 135 -2.40 5.10 6.18
N TRP A 136 -2.54 4.84 4.87
CA TRP A 136 -3.85 4.61 4.26
C TRP A 136 -4.60 3.46 4.94
N MET A 137 -3.94 2.32 5.19
CA MET A 137 -4.54 1.16 5.86
C MET A 137 -4.98 1.50 7.29
N LEU A 138 -4.18 2.25 8.04
CA LEU A 138 -4.52 2.72 9.38
C LEU A 138 -5.71 3.68 9.36
N ARG A 139 -5.82 4.53 8.31
CA ARG A 139 -6.96 5.44 8.11
C ARG A 139 -8.24 4.74 7.65
N VAL A 140 -8.16 3.65 6.91
CA VAL A 140 -9.31 2.81 6.55
C VAL A 140 -9.84 2.05 7.78
N GLY A 141 -8.95 1.74 8.72
CA GLY A 141 -9.26 0.96 9.90
C GLY A 141 -9.11 -0.53 9.60
N LEU A 142 -8.00 -1.11 10.05
CA LEU A 142 -7.60 -2.48 9.73
C LEU A 142 -8.62 -3.53 10.17
N ASP A 143 -9.26 -3.36 11.33
CA ASP A 143 -10.28 -4.31 11.79
C ASP A 143 -11.52 -4.32 10.88
N HIS A 144 -12.00 -3.14 10.50
CA HIS A 144 -13.09 -3.02 9.53
C HIS A 144 -12.68 -3.60 8.17
N TRP A 145 -11.46 -3.29 7.73
CA TRP A 145 -10.94 -3.77 6.45
C TRP A 145 -10.82 -5.30 6.41
N CYS A 146 -10.35 -5.94 7.49
CA CYS A 146 -10.28 -7.40 7.60
C CYS A 146 -11.66 -8.08 7.70
N ALA A 147 -12.66 -7.37 8.21
CA ALA A 147 -14.04 -7.86 8.30
C ALA A 147 -14.84 -7.66 7.00
N ALA A 148 -14.36 -6.81 6.09
CA ALA A 148 -15.03 -6.56 4.84
C ALA A 148 -14.99 -7.80 3.93
N PRO A 149 -16.09 -8.11 3.21
CA PRO A 149 -16.03 -9.15 2.19
C PRO A 149 -14.97 -8.76 1.17
N GLN A 150 -13.97 -9.64 0.96
CA GLN A 150 -12.97 -9.40 -0.07
C GLN A 150 -13.72 -9.22 -1.39
N GLN A 151 -13.69 -8.01 -1.94
CA GLN A 151 -14.30 -7.75 -3.22
C GLN A 151 -13.55 -8.58 -4.26
N THR A 152 -14.10 -9.75 -4.57
CA THR A 152 -13.83 -10.48 -5.80
C THR A 152 -14.04 -9.47 -6.93
N PRO A 153 -13.10 -9.31 -7.88
CA PRO A 153 -13.37 -8.48 -9.05
C PRO A 153 -14.71 -8.93 -9.62
N LEU A 154 -15.62 -7.98 -9.82
CA LEU A 154 -16.90 -8.21 -10.48
C LEU A 154 -16.64 -9.09 -11.70
N GLN A 155 -17.02 -10.37 -11.63
CA GLN A 155 -17.29 -11.10 -12.86
C GLN A 155 -18.53 -10.43 -13.43
N LEU A 156 -18.32 -9.56 -14.42
CA LEU A 156 -19.38 -9.16 -15.31
C LEU A 156 -19.82 -10.46 -16.01
N GLY A 157 -20.97 -10.99 -15.59
CA GLY A 157 -21.58 -12.16 -16.19
C GLY A 157 -22.00 -11.87 -17.63
N ASP A 158 -21.75 -12.88 -18.48
CA ASP A 158 -22.28 -13.19 -19.81
C ASP A 158 -22.55 -12.05 -20.82
#